data_AF-M6PZC8-F1
#
_entry.id   AF-M6PZC8-F1
#
_cell.length_a   1.000
_cell.length_b   1.000
_cell.length_c   1.000
_cell.angle_alpha   90.00
_cell.angle_beta   90.00
_cell.angle_gamma   90.00
#
_symmetry.space_group_name_H-M   'P 1'
#
loop_
_entity.id
_entity.type
_entity.pdbx_description
1 polymer ?
#
loop_
_entity_poly.entity_id
_entity_poly.type
_entity_poly.pdbx_seq_one_letter_code
_entity_poly.pdbx_strand_id
1 'polypeptide(L)'
;MKLEFSNILIYGLGLMGASLSLALKKKGISAHVTGIVSSSKSKAKGESLKSADTILTSEEFRSSKNWKDYDFIIFGVPVDLTVGLISELPTDFSGMITDLGSTKKDIIQAVETRFPSGHNYVSSHPMCGSEESGLEFANVSLYEGRLCILTSPKNAKPEIRDRLENFWKFVGAETIEISAEEHDSILSYLSHSPHILSSIMADWAANQKTVKRYTDLSPIPLNGGGFRDMTRIAGSNPKMWSAIFGSNQNEIYKSLLDYRDRLDSILEKLNPKNTLDPKEWERFMETSRRSRDYILKNQDDSKKH
;
A
#
# COMPACT_ATOMS: atom_id res chain seq x y z
N MET A 1 -20.62 4.83 -16.22
CA MET A 1 -20.15 3.71 -17.04
C MET A 1 -20.43 2.43 -16.27
N LYS A 2 -21.05 1.42 -16.87
CA LYS A 2 -21.33 0.14 -16.20
C LYS A 2 -20.11 -0.75 -16.39
N LEU A 3 -19.54 -1.29 -15.31
CA LEU A 3 -18.45 -2.26 -15.42
C LEU A 3 -18.98 -3.56 -16.04
N GLU A 4 -18.33 -4.04 -17.10
CA GLU A 4 -18.68 -5.28 -17.79
C GLU A 4 -17.84 -6.45 -17.26
N PHE A 5 -18.05 -6.78 -15.98
CA PHE A 5 -17.52 -8.00 -15.38
C PHE A 5 -18.67 -8.89 -14.93
N SER A 6 -18.53 -10.19 -15.15
CA SER A 6 -19.50 -11.20 -14.72
C SER A 6 -18.97 -11.95 -13.50
N ASN A 7 -17.68 -12.28 -13.45
CA ASN A 7 -17.07 -13.08 -12.39
C ASN A 7 -15.73 -12.47 -11.96
N ILE A 8 -15.73 -11.85 -10.78
CA ILE A 8 -14.55 -11.21 -10.20
C ILE A 8 -13.93 -12.14 -9.14
N LEU A 9 -12.63 -12.38 -9.24
CA LEU A 9 -11.83 -13.04 -8.20
C LEU A 9 -11.01 -12.00 -7.44
N ILE A 10 -11.18 -11.93 -6.13
CA ILE A 10 -10.29 -11.19 -5.23
C ILE A 10 -9.47 -12.22 -4.45
N TYR A 11 -8.26 -12.49 -4.93
CA TYR A 11 -7.36 -13.42 -4.27
C TYR A 11 -6.66 -12.70 -3.11
N GLY A 12 -7.20 -12.83 -1.91
CA GLY A 12 -6.76 -12.09 -0.72
C GLY A 12 -7.84 -11.14 -0.19
N LEU A 13 -8.81 -11.69 0.53
CA LEU A 13 -9.81 -10.95 1.32
C LEU A 13 -9.18 -10.51 2.66
N GLY A 14 -8.20 -9.61 2.60
CA GLY A 14 -7.75 -8.84 3.78
C GLY A 14 -8.53 -7.53 3.92
N LEU A 15 -7.95 -6.53 4.59
CA LEU A 15 -8.52 -5.17 4.67
C LEU A 15 -8.81 -4.62 3.26
N MET A 16 -7.81 -4.64 2.38
CA MET A 16 -7.91 -4.09 1.03
C MET A 16 -8.94 -4.87 0.20
N GLY A 17 -8.74 -6.18 0.00
CA GLY A 17 -9.62 -6.99 -0.84
C GLY A 17 -11.08 -6.99 -0.37
N ALA A 18 -11.34 -7.07 0.94
CA ALA A 18 -12.70 -7.02 1.47
C ALA A 18 -13.33 -5.63 1.31
N SER A 19 -12.56 -4.55 1.50
CA SER A 19 -13.03 -3.19 1.24
C SER A 19 -13.43 -3.02 -0.24
N LEU A 20 -12.66 -3.60 -1.16
CA LEU A 20 -12.94 -3.51 -2.60
C LEU A 20 -14.21 -4.26 -2.97
N SER A 21 -14.37 -5.48 -2.46
CA SER A 21 -15.59 -6.27 -2.65
C SER A 21 -16.83 -5.52 -2.13
N LEU A 22 -16.76 -4.97 -0.91
CA LEU A 22 -17.87 -4.20 -0.34
C LEU A 22 -18.16 -2.93 -1.13
N ALA A 23 -17.13 -2.20 -1.58
CA ALA A 23 -17.27 -1.00 -2.39
C ALA A 23 -17.99 -1.30 -3.71
N LEU A 24 -17.60 -2.39 -4.38
CA LEU A 24 -18.24 -2.85 -5.62
C LEU A 24 -19.72 -3.21 -5.38
N LYS A 25 -20.03 -3.96 -4.32
CA LYS A 25 -21.41 -4.28 -3.94
C LYS A 25 -22.23 -3.02 -3.65
N LYS A 26 -21.69 -2.06 -2.90
CA LYS A 26 -22.35 -0.76 -2.60
C LYS A 26 -22.68 0.03 -3.88
N LYS A 27 -21.80 -0.04 -4.89
CA LYS A 27 -22.01 0.61 -6.20
C LYS A 27 -22.93 -0.18 -7.14
N GLY A 28 -23.47 -1.32 -6.70
CA GLY A 28 -24.47 -2.09 -7.42
C GLY A 28 -23.93 -2.82 -8.64
N ILE A 29 -22.70 -3.35 -8.60
CA ILE A 29 -22.21 -4.21 -9.68
C ILE A 29 -23.09 -5.47 -9.78
N SER A 30 -23.26 -5.98 -11.00
CA SER A 30 -23.97 -7.24 -11.25
C SER A 30 -23.04 -8.47 -11.25
N ALA A 31 -21.73 -8.26 -11.14
CA ALA A 31 -20.76 -9.36 -11.15
C ALA A 31 -20.84 -10.17 -9.86
N HIS A 32 -20.61 -11.47 -9.98
CA HIS A 32 -20.40 -12.36 -8.84
C HIS A 32 -18.96 -12.20 -8.34
N VAL A 33 -18.80 -11.92 -7.04
CA VAL A 33 -17.48 -11.75 -6.42
C VAL A 33 -17.11 -12.99 -5.62
N THR A 34 -16.04 -13.68 -6.04
CA THR A 34 -15.39 -14.72 -5.24
C THR A 34 -14.17 -14.14 -4.54
N GLY A 35 -14.05 -14.35 -3.23
CA GLY A 35 -12.90 -13.93 -2.46
C GLY A 35 -12.13 -15.09 -1.83
N ILE A 36 -10.80 -15.00 -1.85
CA ILE A 36 -9.92 -16.04 -1.29
C ILE A 36 -9.34 -15.60 0.04
N VAL A 37 -9.37 -16.48 1.04
CA VAL A 37 -8.78 -16.28 2.36
C VAL A 37 -7.79 -17.39 2.70
N SER A 38 -6.90 -17.14 3.67
CA SER A 38 -5.83 -18.07 4.05
C SER A 38 -6.27 -19.20 5.00
N SER A 39 -7.44 -19.11 5.63
CA SER A 39 -7.88 -20.09 6.64
C SER A 39 -9.39 -20.26 6.70
N SER A 40 -9.85 -21.42 7.18
CA SER A 40 -11.28 -21.69 7.42
C SER A 40 -11.90 -20.72 8.44
N LYS A 41 -11.10 -20.25 9.42
CA LYS A 41 -11.53 -19.21 10.38
C LYS A 41 -11.85 -17.89 9.65
N SER A 42 -10.95 -17.45 8.77
CA SER A 42 -11.16 -16.26 7.95
C SER A 42 -12.34 -16.44 6.98
N LYS A 43 -12.57 -17.66 6.47
CA LYS A 43 -13.70 -17.98 5.61
C LYS A 43 -15.03 -17.79 6.34
N ALA A 44 -15.20 -18.45 7.48
CA ALA A 44 -16.39 -18.31 8.31
C ALA A 44 -16.65 -16.84 8.73
N LYS A 45 -15.58 -16.10 9.04
CA LYS A 45 -15.69 -14.66 9.36
C LYS A 45 -16.15 -13.84 8.17
N GLY A 46 -15.59 -14.09 6.98
CA GLY A 46 -15.99 -13.40 5.75
C GLY A 46 -17.43 -13.71 5.35
N GLU A 47 -17.88 -14.96 5.50
CA GLU A 47 -19.26 -15.38 5.23
C GLU A 47 -20.24 -14.67 6.17
N SER A 48 -19.92 -14.63 7.47
CA SER A 48 -20.71 -13.90 8.47
C SER A 48 -20.82 -12.40 8.16
N LEU A 49 -19.77 -11.80 7.61
CA LEU A 49 -19.74 -10.39 7.20
C LEU A 49 -20.24 -10.14 5.77
N LYS A 50 -20.59 -11.21 5.03
CA LYS A 50 -20.95 -11.16 3.60
C LYS A 50 -19.92 -10.40 2.75
N SER A 51 -18.64 -10.58 3.07
CA SER A 51 -17.53 -9.83 2.46
C SER A 51 -17.29 -10.17 0.99
N ALA A 52 -17.87 -11.25 0.45
CA ALA A 52 -17.97 -11.59 -0.97
C ALA A 52 -19.20 -12.48 -1.20
N ASP A 53 -19.54 -12.80 -2.45
CA ASP A 53 -20.67 -13.69 -2.77
C ASP A 53 -20.29 -15.16 -2.60
N THR A 54 -19.03 -15.49 -2.86
CA THR A 54 -18.44 -16.79 -2.53
C THR A 54 -17.11 -16.57 -1.84
N ILE A 55 -16.81 -17.36 -0.82
CA ILE A 55 -15.54 -17.31 -0.11
C ILE A 55 -14.93 -18.70 -0.08
N LEU A 56 -13.68 -18.80 -0.56
CA LEU A 56 -12.93 -20.04 -0.58
C LEU A 56 -11.64 -19.86 0.22
N THR A 57 -11.15 -20.94 0.81
CA THR A 57 -9.76 -20.98 1.29
C THR A 57 -8.81 -21.09 0.10
N SER A 58 -7.55 -20.68 0.28
CA SER A 58 -6.54 -20.86 -0.76
C SER A 58 -6.30 -22.32 -1.14
N GLU A 59 -6.61 -23.27 -0.25
CA GLU A 59 -6.53 -24.71 -0.52
C GLU A 59 -7.68 -25.18 -1.41
N GLU A 60 -8.92 -24.79 -1.08
CA GLU A 60 -10.12 -25.07 -1.88
C GLU A 60 -10.02 -24.50 -3.30
N PHE A 61 -9.42 -23.31 -3.45
CA PHE A 61 -9.19 -22.72 -4.77
C PHE A 61 -8.12 -23.48 -5.56
N ARG A 62 -7.00 -23.86 -4.91
CA ARG A 62 -5.91 -24.58 -5.59
C ARG A 62 -6.31 -25.99 -6.03
N SER A 63 -7.24 -26.64 -5.35
CA SER A 63 -7.72 -27.97 -5.75
C SER A 63 -8.58 -27.94 -7.02
N SER A 64 -9.28 -26.83 -7.28
CA SER A 64 -10.06 -26.63 -8.51
C SER A 64 -9.25 -26.03 -9.66
N LYS A 65 -8.29 -25.13 -9.38
CA LYS A 65 -7.47 -24.40 -10.40
C LYS A 65 -8.29 -23.65 -11.47
N ASN A 66 -9.46 -23.17 -11.08
CA ASN A 66 -10.44 -22.57 -11.98
C ASN A 66 -10.15 -21.09 -12.32
N TRP A 67 -8.91 -20.75 -12.69
CA TRP A 67 -8.55 -19.37 -13.05
C TRP A 67 -9.42 -18.82 -14.18
N LYS A 68 -9.79 -19.66 -15.16
CA LYS A 68 -10.56 -19.28 -16.35
C LYS A 68 -12.06 -19.06 -16.11
N ASP A 69 -12.56 -19.34 -14.92
CA ASP A 69 -13.96 -19.05 -14.55
C ASP A 69 -14.20 -17.55 -14.30
N TYR A 70 -13.11 -16.78 -14.20
CA TYR A 70 -13.12 -15.36 -13.87
C TYR A 70 -12.74 -14.50 -15.07
N ASP A 71 -13.40 -13.36 -15.21
CA ASP A 71 -13.08 -12.35 -16.23
C ASP A 71 -12.31 -11.14 -15.65
N PHE A 72 -12.17 -11.08 -14.32
CA PHE A 72 -11.28 -10.15 -13.64
C PHE A 72 -10.68 -10.75 -12.37
N ILE A 73 -9.34 -10.79 -12.28
CA ILE A 73 -8.59 -11.25 -11.11
C ILE A 73 -7.87 -10.07 -10.45
N ILE A 74 -8.00 -9.94 -9.14
CA ILE A 74 -7.34 -8.94 -8.31
C ILE A 74 -6.54 -9.65 -7.22
N PHE A 75 -5.22 -9.48 -7.20
CA PHE A 75 -4.36 -10.00 -6.14
C PHE A 75 -4.29 -9.00 -4.97
N GLY A 76 -4.93 -9.36 -3.86
CA GLY A 76 -4.92 -8.62 -2.58
C GLY A 76 -4.02 -9.26 -1.51
N VAL A 77 -2.99 -10.01 -1.93
CA VAL A 77 -2.03 -10.68 -1.04
C VAL A 77 -0.68 -9.95 -1.03
N PRO A 78 0.20 -10.22 -0.04
CA PRO A 78 1.59 -9.77 -0.05
C PRO A 78 2.31 -9.97 -1.40
N VAL A 79 3.28 -9.10 -1.68
CA VAL A 79 3.97 -9.00 -2.97
C VAL A 79 4.66 -10.32 -3.36
N ASP A 80 5.33 -10.96 -2.41
CA ASP A 80 6.00 -12.26 -2.59
C ASP A 80 5.01 -13.36 -3.02
N LEU A 81 3.83 -13.39 -2.39
CA LEU A 81 2.77 -14.31 -2.76
C LEU A 81 2.16 -13.96 -4.12
N THR A 82 2.00 -12.67 -4.43
CA THR A 82 1.51 -12.22 -5.74
C THR A 82 2.45 -12.69 -6.86
N VAL A 83 3.76 -12.52 -6.70
CA VAL A 83 4.78 -13.02 -7.64
C VAL A 83 4.66 -14.53 -7.84
N GLY A 84 4.49 -15.29 -6.76
CA GLY A 84 4.25 -16.74 -6.83
C GLY A 84 2.99 -17.09 -7.62
N LEU A 85 1.87 -16.42 -7.35
CA LEU A 85 0.60 -16.67 -8.04
C LEU A 85 0.64 -16.31 -9.53
N ILE A 86 1.40 -15.27 -9.91
CA ILE A 86 1.59 -14.91 -11.32
C ILE A 86 2.21 -16.08 -12.10
N SER A 87 3.13 -16.82 -11.49
CA SER A 87 3.74 -18.00 -12.12
C SER A 87 2.72 -19.13 -12.41
N GLU A 88 1.63 -19.19 -11.63
CA GLU A 88 0.57 -20.20 -11.74
C GLU A 88 -0.52 -19.83 -12.76
N LEU A 89 -0.59 -18.56 -13.19
CA LEU A 89 -1.62 -18.10 -14.11
C LEU A 89 -1.51 -18.78 -15.48
N PRO A 90 -2.63 -19.11 -16.15
CA PRO A 90 -2.60 -19.60 -17.53
C PRO A 90 -2.13 -18.51 -18.50
N THR A 91 -1.23 -18.84 -19.43
CA THR A 91 -0.74 -17.88 -20.45
C THR A 91 -1.83 -17.36 -21.37
N ASP A 92 -2.87 -18.17 -21.60
CA ASP A 92 -4.00 -17.87 -22.46
C ASP A 92 -5.19 -17.27 -21.68
N PHE A 93 -4.96 -16.75 -20.47
CA PHE A 93 -5.98 -16.06 -19.71
C PHE A 93 -6.48 -14.81 -20.46
N SER A 94 -7.78 -14.76 -20.73
CA SER A 94 -8.42 -13.68 -21.49
C SER A 94 -9.04 -12.59 -20.62
N GLY A 95 -9.20 -12.83 -19.31
CA GLY A 95 -9.70 -11.84 -18.37
C GLY A 95 -8.68 -10.75 -18.05
N MET A 96 -9.11 -9.73 -17.32
CA MET A 96 -8.23 -8.69 -16.79
C MET A 96 -7.55 -9.16 -15.50
N ILE A 97 -6.32 -8.70 -15.24
CA ILE A 97 -5.59 -9.02 -14.01
C ILE A 97 -4.98 -7.73 -13.45
N THR A 98 -5.08 -7.56 -12.13
CA THR A 98 -4.36 -6.53 -11.38
C THR A 98 -3.95 -7.05 -10.00
N ASP A 99 -3.21 -6.24 -9.26
CA ASP A 99 -2.83 -6.48 -7.88
C ASP A 99 -3.02 -5.20 -7.04
N LEU A 100 -2.87 -5.32 -5.73
CA LEU A 100 -2.94 -4.23 -4.76
C LEU A 100 -1.60 -4.05 -4.01
N GLY A 101 -0.50 -4.57 -4.55
CA GLY A 101 0.79 -4.67 -3.87
C GLY A 101 1.38 -3.30 -3.57
N SER A 102 2.23 -3.20 -2.55
CA SER A 102 2.86 -1.92 -2.16
C SER A 102 4.18 -1.62 -2.90
N THR A 103 4.74 -2.59 -3.64
CA THR A 103 5.94 -2.43 -4.47
C THR A 103 5.69 -3.02 -5.85
N LYS A 104 6.35 -2.52 -6.90
CA LYS A 104 6.00 -2.83 -8.30
C LYS A 104 7.06 -3.58 -9.07
N LYS A 105 8.36 -3.34 -8.83
CA LYS A 105 9.44 -3.94 -9.64
C LYS A 105 9.33 -5.46 -9.76
N ASP A 106 9.23 -6.15 -8.64
CA ASP A 106 9.17 -7.63 -8.62
C ASP A 106 7.90 -8.16 -9.30
N ILE A 107 6.75 -7.49 -9.11
CA ILE A 107 5.49 -7.86 -9.74
C ILE A 107 5.59 -7.71 -11.24
N ILE A 108 6.03 -6.54 -11.72
CA ILE A 108 6.17 -6.25 -13.14
C ILE A 108 7.15 -7.22 -13.79
N GLN A 109 8.29 -7.50 -13.15
CA GLN A 109 9.25 -8.49 -13.63
C GLN A 109 8.62 -9.89 -13.74
N ALA A 110 7.83 -10.32 -12.76
CA ALA A 110 7.15 -11.60 -12.79
C ALA A 110 6.12 -11.68 -13.93
N VAL A 111 5.38 -10.60 -14.17
CA VAL A 111 4.43 -10.51 -15.29
C VAL A 111 5.15 -10.58 -16.63
N GLU A 112 6.18 -9.76 -16.85
CA GLU A 112 6.95 -9.74 -18.10
C GLU A 112 7.60 -11.09 -18.40
N THR A 113 8.05 -11.80 -17.36
CA THR A 113 8.60 -13.16 -17.49
C THR A 113 7.51 -14.18 -17.84
N ARG A 114 6.33 -14.08 -17.21
CA ARG A 114 5.22 -15.02 -17.41
C ARG A 114 4.56 -14.85 -18.77
N PHE A 115 4.44 -13.61 -19.23
CA PHE A 115 3.71 -13.19 -20.41
C PHE A 115 4.61 -12.36 -21.33
N PRO A 116 5.47 -13.01 -22.14
CA PRO A 116 6.44 -12.30 -22.98
C PRO A 116 5.79 -11.50 -24.12
N SER A 117 4.51 -11.72 -24.42
CA SER A 117 3.77 -10.98 -25.44
C SER A 117 2.29 -10.84 -25.07
N GLY A 118 1.71 -9.69 -25.43
CA GLY A 118 0.27 -9.38 -25.42
C GLY A 118 -0.55 -9.99 -24.28
N HIS A 119 -0.66 -9.28 -23.15
CA HIS A 119 -1.42 -9.77 -21.99
C HIS A 119 -2.32 -8.71 -21.37
N ASN A 120 -3.20 -9.17 -20.47
CA ASN A 120 -4.24 -8.36 -19.86
C ASN A 120 -3.95 -8.02 -18.39
N TYR A 121 -2.68 -7.72 -18.09
CA TYR A 121 -2.22 -7.42 -16.73
C TYR A 121 -1.78 -5.96 -16.66
N VAL A 122 -2.35 -5.20 -15.73
CA VAL A 122 -1.84 -3.89 -15.32
C VAL A 122 -1.85 -3.85 -13.80
N SER A 123 -0.72 -3.48 -13.20
CA SER A 123 -0.55 -3.46 -11.75
C SER A 123 -1.21 -2.22 -11.12
N SER A 124 -1.72 -2.34 -9.90
CA SER A 124 -2.29 -1.22 -9.16
C SER A 124 -1.70 -1.08 -7.75
N HIS A 125 -1.64 0.14 -7.25
CA HIS A 125 -1.36 0.43 -5.85
C HIS A 125 -2.28 1.56 -5.36
N PRO A 126 -3.41 1.22 -4.72
CA PRO A 126 -4.22 2.20 -4.03
C PRO A 126 -3.45 2.79 -2.85
N MET A 127 -3.23 4.11 -2.87
CA MET A 127 -2.53 4.87 -1.84
C MET A 127 -3.44 5.13 -0.63
N CYS A 128 -3.96 4.06 -0.06
CA CYS A 128 -4.86 4.05 1.08
C CYS A 128 -4.63 2.79 1.92
N GLY A 129 -5.04 2.84 3.18
CA GLY A 129 -4.90 1.74 4.10
C GLY A 129 -5.15 2.18 5.53
N SER A 130 -4.93 1.26 6.46
CA SER A 130 -4.99 1.49 7.90
C SER A 130 -3.88 0.68 8.56
N GLU A 131 -3.48 1.10 9.76
CA GLU A 131 -2.69 0.30 10.70
C GLU A 131 -3.39 -0.99 11.13
N GLU A 132 -4.72 -1.05 10.99
CA GLU A 132 -5.52 -2.24 11.25
C GLU A 132 -5.33 -3.31 10.16
N SER A 133 -5.56 -4.58 10.52
CA SER A 133 -5.38 -5.70 9.59
C SER A 133 -6.47 -6.75 9.74
N GLY A 134 -6.93 -7.30 8.61
CA GLY A 134 -8.02 -8.28 8.57
C GLY A 134 -9.25 -7.76 7.83
N LEU A 135 -10.10 -8.69 7.40
CA LEU A 135 -11.31 -8.37 6.62
C LEU A 135 -12.43 -7.77 7.48
N GLU A 136 -12.37 -7.96 8.80
CA GLU A 136 -13.28 -7.36 9.76
C GLU A 136 -13.16 -5.83 9.85
N PHE A 137 -12.02 -5.28 9.43
CA PHE A 137 -11.77 -3.84 9.37
C PHE A 137 -12.06 -3.24 7.99
N ALA A 138 -12.68 -4.02 7.08
CA ALA A 138 -13.02 -3.56 5.75
C ALA A 138 -13.88 -2.29 5.79
N ASN A 139 -13.53 -1.32 4.94
CA ASN A 139 -14.23 -0.06 4.83
C ASN A 139 -14.72 0.14 3.40
N VAL A 140 -16.03 0.27 3.25
CA VAL A 140 -16.70 0.42 1.95
C VAL A 140 -16.29 1.69 1.18
N SER A 141 -15.79 2.71 1.88
CA SER A 141 -15.35 3.98 1.32
C SER A 141 -13.82 4.11 1.33
N LEU A 142 -13.08 3.00 1.51
CA LEU A 142 -11.61 3.02 1.64
C LEU A 142 -10.92 3.72 0.46
N TYR A 143 -11.43 3.54 -0.74
CA TYR A 143 -10.85 4.05 -2.00
C TYR A 143 -11.40 5.42 -2.43
N GLU A 144 -12.49 5.89 -1.82
CA GLU A 144 -13.15 7.14 -2.23
C GLU A 144 -12.22 8.35 -1.99
N GLY A 145 -11.96 9.14 -3.02
CA GLY A 145 -11.07 10.30 -2.99
C GLY A 145 -9.58 9.95 -2.82
N ARG A 146 -9.19 8.68 -3.03
CA ARG A 146 -7.80 8.22 -2.90
C ARG A 146 -7.15 8.07 -4.26
N LEU A 147 -5.84 8.28 -4.30
CA LEU A 147 -5.05 8.00 -5.50
C LEU A 147 -4.79 6.49 -5.61
N CYS A 148 -4.91 5.94 -6.81
CA CYS A 148 -4.44 4.61 -7.16
C CYS A 148 -3.40 4.74 -8.27
N ILE A 149 -2.17 4.31 -7.98
CA ILE A 149 -1.09 4.32 -8.98
C ILE A 149 -1.24 3.07 -9.85
N LEU A 150 -1.26 3.26 -11.16
CA LEU A 150 -1.24 2.19 -12.14
C LEU A 150 0.19 2.03 -12.70
N THR A 151 0.61 0.79 -12.91
CA THR A 151 1.90 0.49 -13.53
C THR A 151 1.70 -0.57 -14.60
N SER A 152 1.93 -0.18 -15.86
CA SER A 152 1.76 -1.05 -17.02
C SER A 152 3.05 -1.84 -17.29
N PRO A 153 3.02 -3.19 -17.25
CA PRO A 153 4.12 -4.02 -17.75
C PRO A 153 4.32 -3.83 -19.25
N LYS A 154 5.52 -4.15 -19.76
CA LYS A 154 5.74 -4.24 -21.20
C LYS A 154 4.77 -5.25 -21.83
N ASN A 155 4.26 -4.90 -23.01
CA ASN A 155 3.31 -5.72 -23.77
C ASN A 155 1.92 -5.89 -23.14
N ALA A 156 1.59 -5.15 -22.08
CA ALA A 156 0.22 -4.98 -21.66
C ALA A 156 -0.59 -4.35 -22.81
N LYS A 157 -1.75 -4.92 -23.11
CA LYS A 157 -2.61 -4.36 -24.17
C LYS A 157 -3.13 -2.97 -23.75
N PRO A 158 -3.05 -1.94 -24.61
CA PRO A 158 -3.39 -0.57 -24.23
C PRO A 158 -4.79 -0.41 -23.62
N GLU A 159 -5.78 -1.11 -24.15
CA GLU A 159 -7.17 -1.04 -23.70
C GLU A 159 -7.36 -1.52 -22.25
N ILE A 160 -6.44 -2.32 -21.71
CA ILE A 160 -6.54 -2.87 -20.36
C ILE A 160 -6.27 -1.80 -19.32
N ARG A 161 -5.35 -0.88 -19.62
CA ARG A 161 -5.05 0.26 -18.75
C ARG A 161 -6.27 1.18 -18.63
N ASP A 162 -6.92 1.50 -19.74
CA ASP A 162 -8.13 2.35 -19.73
C ASP A 162 -9.29 1.69 -18.99
N ARG A 163 -9.47 0.37 -19.15
CA ARG A 163 -10.47 -0.39 -18.40
C ARG A 163 -10.19 -0.40 -16.89
N LEU A 164 -8.94 -0.56 -16.50
CA LEU A 164 -8.53 -0.56 -15.09
C LEU A 164 -8.65 0.84 -14.47
N GLU A 165 -8.32 1.89 -15.21
CA GLU A 165 -8.56 3.28 -14.81
C GLU A 165 -10.05 3.54 -14.55
N ASN A 166 -10.93 3.11 -15.48
CA ASN A 166 -12.37 3.22 -15.29
C ASN A 166 -12.88 2.41 -14.09
N PHE A 167 -12.28 1.25 -13.81
CA PHE A 167 -12.58 0.45 -12.62
C PHE A 167 -12.25 1.20 -11.32
N TRP A 168 -11.06 1.79 -11.21
CA TRP A 168 -10.67 2.54 -10.02
C TRP A 168 -11.51 3.80 -9.83
N LYS A 169 -11.82 4.53 -10.91
CA LYS A 169 -12.76 5.66 -10.89
C LYS A 169 -14.16 5.26 -10.45
N PHE A 170 -14.64 4.09 -10.86
CA PHE A 170 -15.94 3.58 -10.46
C PHE A 170 -16.04 3.36 -8.93
N VAL A 171 -14.97 2.88 -8.29
CA VAL A 171 -14.89 2.75 -6.82
C VAL A 171 -14.52 4.05 -6.10
N GLY A 172 -14.41 5.17 -6.84
CA GLY A 172 -14.21 6.51 -6.31
C GLY A 172 -12.75 6.92 -6.14
N ALA A 173 -11.79 6.16 -6.68
CA ALA A 173 -10.38 6.52 -6.67
C ALA A 173 -10.01 7.38 -7.90
N GLU A 174 -9.03 8.23 -7.75
CA GLU A 174 -8.32 8.88 -8.85
C GLU A 174 -7.12 8.04 -9.28
N THR A 175 -6.67 8.16 -10.53
CA THR A 175 -5.56 7.33 -11.04
C THR A 175 -4.45 8.15 -11.64
N ILE A 176 -3.22 7.63 -11.52
CA ILE A 176 -2.04 8.11 -12.25
C ILE A 176 -1.22 6.91 -12.71
N GLU A 177 -0.60 7.00 -13.86
CA GLU A 177 0.31 5.97 -14.36
C GLU A 177 1.76 6.35 -14.04
N ILE A 178 2.50 5.42 -13.42
CA ILE A 178 3.91 5.59 -13.04
C ILE A 178 4.66 4.29 -13.35
N SER A 179 5.90 4.39 -13.85
CA SER A 179 6.76 3.23 -14.08
C SER A 179 7.06 2.47 -12.78
N ALA A 180 7.43 1.19 -12.88
CA ALA A 180 7.73 0.38 -11.70
C ALA A 180 8.92 0.96 -10.91
N GLU A 181 9.91 1.46 -11.63
CA GLU A 181 11.12 2.07 -11.10
C GLU A 181 10.83 3.36 -10.33
N GLU A 182 10.08 4.27 -10.95
CA GLU A 182 9.71 5.55 -10.32
C GLU A 182 8.75 5.33 -9.16
N HIS A 183 7.78 4.42 -9.29
CA HIS A 183 6.88 4.07 -8.20
C HIS A 183 7.68 3.65 -6.96
N ASP A 184 8.52 2.63 -7.09
CA ASP A 184 9.26 2.09 -5.95
C ASP A 184 10.25 3.12 -5.38
N SER A 185 10.81 3.99 -6.22
CA SER A 185 11.62 5.12 -5.76
C SER A 185 10.80 6.12 -4.96
N ILE A 186 9.67 6.61 -5.49
CA ILE A 186 8.75 7.54 -4.80
C ILE A 186 8.31 6.99 -3.44
N LEU A 187 7.88 5.72 -3.42
CA LEU A 187 7.38 5.08 -2.20
C LEU A 187 8.48 4.85 -1.17
N SER A 188 9.75 4.74 -1.58
CA SER A 188 10.86 4.71 -0.62
C SER A 188 10.92 5.99 0.22
N TYR A 189 10.72 7.16 -0.38
CA TYR A 189 10.71 8.45 0.32
C TYR A 189 9.40 8.73 1.06
N LEU A 190 8.26 8.41 0.44
CA LEU A 190 6.94 8.83 0.94
C LEU A 190 6.22 7.78 1.80
N SER A 191 6.77 6.58 1.94
CA SER A 191 6.15 5.50 2.71
C SER A 191 7.16 4.63 3.45
N HIS A 192 8.09 3.97 2.75
CA HIS A 192 8.90 2.90 3.34
C HIS A 192 9.95 3.40 4.33
N SER A 193 10.78 4.36 3.93
CA SER A 193 11.78 4.95 4.82
C SER A 193 11.15 5.69 6.01
N PRO A 194 10.03 6.41 5.86
CA PRO A 194 9.26 6.91 7.01
C PRO A 194 8.87 5.84 8.03
N HIS A 195 8.49 4.62 7.62
CA HIS A 195 8.19 3.53 8.55
C HIS A 195 9.43 3.06 9.32
N ILE A 196 10.59 2.95 8.65
CA ILE A 196 11.86 2.60 9.29
C ILE A 196 12.27 3.69 10.29
N LEU A 197 12.21 4.96 9.88
CA LEU A 197 12.57 6.10 10.72
C LEU A 197 11.63 6.22 11.94
N SER A 198 10.32 6.00 11.75
CA SER A 198 9.35 5.93 12.85
C SER A 198 9.70 4.82 13.85
N SER A 199 10.10 3.64 13.34
CA SER A 199 10.47 2.49 14.17
C SER A 199 11.77 2.77 14.94
N ILE A 200 12.77 3.36 14.29
CA ILE A 200 14.01 3.82 14.92
C ILE A 200 13.70 4.85 16.01
N MET A 201 12.84 5.82 15.72
CA MET A 201 12.49 6.88 16.68
C MET A 201 11.80 6.33 17.93
N ALA A 202 10.89 5.38 17.76
CA ALA A 202 10.20 4.72 18.87
C ALA A 202 11.19 3.94 19.75
N ASP A 203 12.06 3.12 19.14
CA ASP A 203 13.06 2.32 19.85
C ASP A 203 14.14 3.20 20.52
N TRP A 204 14.66 4.19 19.81
CA TRP A 204 15.67 5.14 20.31
C TRP A 204 15.19 5.89 21.55
N ALA A 205 13.97 6.42 21.52
CA ALA A 205 13.41 7.14 22.64
C ALA A 205 13.14 6.23 23.84
N ALA A 206 12.58 5.04 23.61
CA ALA A 206 12.27 4.06 24.67
C ALA A 206 13.52 3.56 25.40
N ASN A 207 14.67 3.50 24.71
CA ASN A 207 15.94 3.05 25.27
C ASN A 207 16.78 4.17 25.91
N GLN A 208 16.35 5.44 25.85
CA GLN A 208 17.04 6.53 26.53
C GLN A 208 16.80 6.44 28.05
N LYS A 209 17.88 6.38 28.84
CA LYS A 209 17.84 6.09 30.29
C LYS A 209 16.88 6.99 31.10
N THR A 210 16.90 8.29 30.85
CA THR A 210 16.06 9.29 31.50
C THR A 210 14.61 9.16 31.06
N VAL A 211 14.35 9.01 29.76
CA VAL A 211 13.02 8.79 29.20
C VAL A 211 12.39 7.54 29.81
N LYS A 212 13.13 6.43 29.84
CA LYS A 212 12.68 5.18 30.44
C LYS A 212 12.31 5.37 31.92
N ARG A 213 13.23 5.93 32.72
CA ARG A 213 13.01 6.17 34.15
C ARG A 213 11.75 6.99 34.41
N TYR A 214 11.53 8.08 33.69
CA TYR A 214 10.37 8.94 33.94
C TYR A 214 9.10 8.43 33.29
N THR A 215 9.18 7.64 32.21
CA THR A 215 8.02 6.92 31.67
C THR A 215 7.47 5.93 32.71
N ASP A 216 8.34 5.16 33.37
CA ASP A 216 7.94 4.18 34.39
C ASP A 216 7.33 4.84 35.64
N LEU A 217 7.73 6.07 35.96
CA LEU A 217 7.24 6.83 37.12
C LEU A 217 5.99 7.66 36.82
N SER A 218 5.73 7.98 35.56
CA SER A 218 4.68 8.92 35.18
C SER A 218 3.30 8.25 35.24
N PRO A 219 2.29 8.86 35.89
CA PRO A 219 0.93 8.31 35.93
C PRO A 219 0.20 8.42 34.58
N ILE A 220 0.73 9.21 33.65
CA ILE A 220 0.21 9.41 32.29
C ILE A 220 1.35 9.30 31.26
N PRO A 221 1.07 9.02 29.97
CA PRO A 221 2.12 8.91 28.96
C PRO A 221 2.98 10.17 28.84
N LEU A 222 4.31 10.00 28.95
CA LEU A 222 5.30 11.08 28.81
C LEU A 222 5.59 11.37 27.33
N ASN A 223 4.59 11.83 26.59
CA ASN A 223 4.75 12.22 25.19
C ASN A 223 3.87 13.43 24.82
N GLY A 224 4.28 14.13 23.76
CA GLY A 224 3.48 15.16 23.11
C GLY A 224 2.91 14.68 21.77
N GLY A 225 2.02 15.47 21.17
CA GLY A 225 1.38 15.15 19.90
C GLY A 225 2.37 14.83 18.77
N GLY A 226 3.46 15.60 18.65
CA GLY A 226 4.47 15.37 17.61
C GLY A 226 5.16 14.00 17.71
N PHE A 227 5.57 13.57 18.90
CA PHE A 227 6.17 12.25 19.08
C PHE A 227 5.17 11.14 18.77
N ARG A 228 3.94 11.27 19.28
CA ARG A 228 2.86 10.31 19.03
C ARG A 228 2.57 10.16 17.53
N ASP A 229 2.48 11.28 16.81
CA ASP A 229 2.12 11.26 15.39
C ASP A 229 3.27 10.71 14.52
N MET A 230 4.53 11.05 14.85
CA MET A 230 5.71 10.52 14.16
C MET A 230 5.96 9.04 14.41
N THR A 231 5.56 8.52 15.57
CA THR A 231 5.74 7.10 15.95
C THR A 231 4.51 6.23 15.71
N ARG A 232 3.36 6.82 15.33
CA ARG A 232 2.10 6.10 15.10
C ARG A 232 2.28 4.90 14.16
N ILE A 233 3.04 5.08 13.08
CA ILE A 233 3.24 4.04 12.06
C ILE A 233 4.25 2.96 12.46
N ALA A 234 4.99 3.13 13.57
CA ALA A 234 5.80 2.06 14.16
C ALA A 234 4.94 0.92 14.72
N GLY A 235 3.66 1.15 15.00
CA GLY A 235 2.70 0.13 15.42
C GLY A 235 2.16 -0.75 14.28
N SER A 236 2.63 -0.56 13.05
CA SER A 236 2.14 -1.30 11.88
C SER A 236 2.53 -2.79 11.91
N ASN A 237 1.80 -3.62 11.15
CA ASN A 237 2.03 -5.07 11.09
C ASN A 237 3.46 -5.45 10.65
N PRO A 238 4.28 -6.09 11.51
CA PRO A 238 5.68 -6.38 11.19
C PRO A 238 5.87 -7.33 10.01
N LYS A 239 4.97 -8.30 9.82
CA LYS A 239 5.05 -9.29 8.74
C LYS A 239 4.84 -8.62 7.38
N MET A 240 3.85 -7.74 7.28
CA MET A 240 3.60 -6.98 6.06
C MET A 240 4.78 -6.07 5.70
N TRP A 241 5.29 -5.31 6.68
CA TRP A 241 6.39 -4.39 6.46
C TRP A 241 7.72 -5.09 6.17
N SER A 242 7.98 -6.24 6.78
CA SER A 242 9.14 -7.06 6.42
C SER A 242 9.14 -7.47 4.94
N ALA A 243 7.98 -7.80 4.37
CA ALA A 243 7.87 -8.13 2.95
C ALA A 243 8.13 -6.89 2.07
N ILE A 244 7.56 -5.74 2.42
CA ILE A 244 7.76 -4.46 1.71
C ILE A 244 9.24 -4.04 1.74
N PHE A 245 9.91 -4.19 2.89
CA PHE A 245 11.33 -3.88 3.01
C PHE A 245 12.18 -4.81 2.15
N GLY A 246 11.84 -6.09 2.08
CA GLY A 246 12.50 -7.06 1.21
C GLY A 246 12.37 -6.69 -0.27
N SER A 247 11.15 -6.42 -0.74
CA SER A 247 10.87 -6.18 -2.16
C SER A 247 11.32 -4.80 -2.68
N ASN A 248 11.66 -3.86 -1.80
CA ASN A 248 12.17 -2.54 -2.21
C ASN A 248 13.45 -2.12 -1.49
N GLN A 249 14.26 -3.11 -1.06
CA GLN A 249 15.47 -2.91 -0.27
C GLN A 249 16.42 -1.86 -0.87
N ASN A 250 16.63 -1.92 -2.19
CA ASN A 250 17.59 -1.04 -2.87
C ASN A 250 17.18 0.43 -2.87
N GLU A 251 15.89 0.77 -3.10
CA GLU A 251 15.45 2.18 -3.05
C GLU A 251 15.34 2.68 -1.62
N ILE A 252 14.95 1.81 -0.67
CA ILE A 252 15.00 2.12 0.76
C ILE A 252 16.42 2.46 1.19
N TYR A 253 17.41 1.66 0.79
CA TYR A 253 18.81 1.92 1.09
C TYR A 253 19.26 3.29 0.56
N LYS A 254 18.98 3.59 -0.71
CA LYS A 254 19.32 4.89 -1.33
C LYS A 254 18.67 6.07 -0.62
N SER A 255 17.37 5.98 -0.32
CA SER A 255 16.64 7.06 0.36
C SER A 255 17.09 7.26 1.81
N LEU A 256 17.48 6.20 2.52
CA LEU A 256 18.06 6.31 3.86
C LEU A 256 19.48 6.89 3.85
N LEU A 257 20.29 6.62 2.81
CA LEU A 257 21.58 7.31 2.63
C LEU A 257 21.38 8.81 2.41
N ASP A 258 20.47 9.22 1.52
CA ASP A 258 20.13 10.65 1.33
C ASP A 258 19.64 11.27 2.65
N TYR A 259 18.79 10.57 3.40
CA TYR A 259 18.33 11.03 4.71
C TYR A 259 19.48 11.20 5.71
N ARG A 260 20.42 10.23 5.77
CA ARG A 260 21.60 10.30 6.63
C ARG A 260 22.45 11.52 6.29
N ASP A 261 22.74 11.75 5.01
CA ASP A 261 23.58 12.88 4.61
C ASP A 261 22.94 14.23 4.99
N ARG A 262 21.60 14.33 4.92
CA ARG A 262 20.85 15.49 5.45
C ARG A 262 20.95 15.62 6.97
N LEU A 263 20.86 14.51 7.70
CA LEU A 263 21.02 14.49 9.16
C LEU A 263 22.43 14.92 9.57
N ASP A 264 23.46 14.43 8.88
CA ASP A 264 24.86 14.78 9.13
C ASP A 264 25.09 16.29 8.94
N SER A 265 24.52 16.89 7.89
CA SER A 265 24.55 18.35 7.71
C SER A 265 23.90 19.11 8.87
N ILE A 266 22.81 18.58 9.45
CA ILE A 266 22.16 19.17 10.63
C ILE A 266 23.03 19.00 11.89
N LEU A 267 23.69 17.85 12.06
CA LEU A 267 24.61 17.60 13.17
C LEU A 267 25.81 18.54 13.14
N GLU A 268 26.36 18.83 11.96
CA GLU A 268 27.43 19.82 11.79
C GLU A 268 26.99 21.20 12.29
N LYS A 269 25.78 21.64 11.93
CA LYS A 269 25.21 22.93 12.38
C LYS A 269 24.92 22.96 13.88
N LEU A 270 24.51 21.83 14.47
CA LEU A 270 24.26 21.69 15.91
C LEU A 270 25.52 21.45 16.75
N ASN A 271 26.70 21.34 16.12
CA ASN A 271 27.94 21.12 16.85
C ASN A 271 28.11 22.21 17.92
N PRO A 272 28.30 21.86 19.21
CA PRO A 272 28.43 22.85 20.29
C PRO A 272 29.60 23.83 20.14
N LYS A 273 30.53 23.57 19.23
CA LYS A 273 31.63 24.48 18.87
C LYS A 273 31.17 25.63 17.96
N ASN A 274 30.02 25.50 17.31
CA ASN A 274 29.44 26.50 16.44
C ASN A 274 28.49 27.41 17.23
N THR A 275 28.41 28.67 16.83
CA THR A 275 27.36 29.56 17.34
C THR A 275 26.08 29.27 16.58
N LEU A 276 25.01 28.96 17.32
CA LEU A 276 23.69 28.76 16.74
C LEU A 276 23.12 30.11 16.29
N ASP A 277 23.01 30.36 14.98
CA ASP A 277 22.32 31.54 14.43
C ASP A 277 20.82 31.25 14.30
N PRO A 278 19.94 31.88 15.10
CA PRO A 278 18.50 31.66 15.01
C PRO A 278 17.92 31.89 13.61
N LYS A 279 18.48 32.83 12.83
CA LYS A 279 18.00 33.13 11.48
C LYS A 279 18.25 31.98 10.50
N GLU A 280 19.32 31.23 10.69
CA GLU A 280 19.60 30.05 9.86
C GLU A 280 18.58 28.95 10.13
N TRP A 281 18.21 28.75 11.40
CA TRP A 281 17.21 27.76 11.81
C TRP A 281 15.80 28.15 11.36
N GLU A 282 15.46 29.44 11.41
CA GLU A 282 14.20 29.94 10.84
C GLU A 282 14.09 29.60 9.35
N ARG A 283 15.15 29.84 8.56
CA ARG A 283 15.17 29.50 7.13
C ARG A 283 15.04 27.99 6.88
N PHE A 284 15.69 27.17 7.70
CA PHE A 284 15.55 25.71 7.63
C PHE A 284 14.11 25.26 7.87
N MET A 285 13.45 25.82 8.90
CA MET A 285 12.06 25.51 9.23
C MET A 285 11.09 26.02 8.15
N GLU A 286 11.33 27.22 7.59
CA GLU A 286 10.54 27.75 6.48
C GLU A 286 10.66 26.88 5.23
N THR A 287 11.87 26.41 4.91
CA THR A 287 12.10 25.50 3.78
C THR A 287 11.35 24.19 3.99
N SER A 288 11.44 23.62 5.19
CA SER A 288 10.72 22.38 5.56
C SER A 288 9.20 22.55 5.44
N ARG A 289 8.67 23.70 5.87
CA ARG A 289 7.24 24.04 5.72
C ARG A 289 6.83 24.08 4.25
N ARG A 290 7.59 24.78 3.40
CA ARG A 290 7.29 24.87 1.96
C ARG A 290 7.33 23.49 1.30
N SER A 291 8.31 22.65 1.62
CA SER A 291 8.42 21.29 1.10
C SER A 291 7.23 20.42 1.53
N ARG A 292 6.83 20.50 2.80
CA ARG A 292 5.61 19.83 3.30
C ARG A 292 4.38 20.25 2.52
N ASP A 293 4.16 21.57 2.39
CA ASP A 293 2.96 22.10 1.75
C ASP A 293 2.90 21.74 0.26
N TYR A 294 4.07 21.69 -0.40
CA TYR A 294 4.19 21.22 -1.78
C TYR A 294 3.80 19.73 -1.93
N ILE A 295 4.31 18.84 -1.07
CA ILE A 295 4.00 17.41 -1.16
C ILE A 295 2.54 17.13 -0.80
N LEU A 296 1.99 17.84 0.19
CA LEU A 296 0.63 17.62 0.65
C LEU A 296 -0.44 18.28 -0.24
N LYS A 297 -0.06 19.07 -1.26
CA LYS A 297 -0.94 19.73 -2.25
C LYS A 297 -2.38 19.95 -1.75
N ASN A 298 -2.60 20.87 -0.80
CA ASN A 298 -3.93 21.20 -0.24
C ASN A 298 -4.86 19.98 0.01
N GLN A 299 -4.39 18.93 0.69
CA GLN A 299 -5.28 17.86 1.18
C GLN A 299 -6.47 18.37 2.03
N ASP A 300 -6.43 19.63 2.51
CA ASP A 300 -7.50 20.29 3.27
C ASP A 300 -8.73 20.72 2.45
N ASP A 301 -8.68 20.83 1.12
CA ASP A 301 -9.88 21.18 0.33
C ASP A 301 -10.87 19.99 0.23
N SER A 302 -10.44 18.77 0.57
CA SER A 302 -11.32 17.59 0.66
C SER A 302 -12.21 17.55 1.92
N LYS A 303 -12.02 18.46 2.88
CA LYS A 303 -12.90 18.65 4.05
C LYS A 303 -13.94 19.76 3.86
N LYS A 304 -13.96 20.39 2.68
CA LYS A 304 -14.99 21.35 2.30
C LYS A 304 -15.81 20.74 1.16
N HIS A 305 -16.71 19.81 1.44
CA HIS A 305 -18.01 19.60 0.77
C HIS A 305 -18.77 18.49 1.49
#